data_AF-A0AAD4WGD3-F1
#
_entry.id   AF-A0AAD4WGD3-F1
#
_cell.length_a   1.000
_cell.length_b   1.000
_cell.length_c   1.000
_cell.angle_alpha   90.00
_cell.angle_beta   90.00
_cell.angle_gamma   90.00
#
_symmetry.space_group_name_H-M   'P 1'
#
loop_
_entity.id
_entity.type
_entity.pdbx_description
1 polymer ?
#
loop_
_entity_poly.entity_id
_entity_poly.type
_entity_poly.pdbx_seq_one_letter_code
_entity_poly.pdbx_strand_id
1 'polypeptide(L)'
;MALSILLLLLGLFLVVEPLSVAAQTANISLGSSLTASQDSSAWQSPSGTFAFGFRRIADQDLFLLAIWYDKIPDKSIVWYANGDNPAPKGSKLELTTDGQLTLTGPRSQEIWKPESVLSGRVAYAVMLDTGNFVLANNNADYLWQSFKDLKDTVLPTQVLEIGEKLNSRQTANSYSQGRFQLQLKSDGRLVLYPIALPTEFAYQPYYQSNTSDAVDEMNSGYQLSFNESGYLNVVRRNGNIDKLINKMSMSCTFLISLSQLFDYARL
;
A
#
# COMPACT_ATOMS: atom_id res chain seq x y z
N MET A 1 40.50 14.50 47.72
CA MET A 1 39.35 14.95 46.91
C MET A 1 39.56 14.82 45.40
N ALA A 2 40.74 15.12 44.84
CA ALA A 2 40.97 15.05 43.38
C ALA A 2 40.88 13.63 42.77
N LEU A 3 41.32 12.59 43.49
CA LEU A 3 41.32 11.20 42.99
C LEU A 3 39.91 10.58 42.89
N SER A 4 38.96 11.08 43.69
CA SER A 4 37.57 10.61 43.69
C SER A 4 36.75 11.17 42.53
N ILE A 5 37.17 12.31 41.97
CA ILE A 5 36.50 12.95 40.82
C ILE A 5 36.93 12.27 39.50
N LEU A 6 38.17 11.76 39.45
CA LEU A 6 38.69 11.02 38.28
C LEU A 6 37.99 9.66 38.09
N LEU A 7 37.64 8.97 39.18
CA LEU A 7 36.86 7.73 39.14
C LEU A 7 35.38 7.97 38.76
N LEU A 8 34.82 9.12 39.13
CA LEU A 8 33.46 9.54 38.73
C LEU A 8 33.38 9.93 37.25
N LEU A 9 34.47 10.46 36.68
CA LEU A 9 34.58 10.75 35.23
C LEU A 9 34.85 9.48 34.39
N LEU A 10 35.53 8.47 34.94
CA LEU A 10 35.72 7.18 34.26
C LEU A 10 34.43 6.33 34.19
N GLY A 11 33.52 6.50 35.15
CA GLY A 11 32.22 5.81 35.19
C GLY A 11 31.16 6.35 34.23
N LEU A 12 31.42 7.49 33.57
CA LEU A 12 30.52 8.11 32.59
C LEU A 12 30.87 7.76 31.13
N PHE A 13 31.82 6.85 30.92
CA PHE A 13 31.96 6.06 29.70
C PHE A 13 31.22 4.72 29.88
N LEU A 14 29.97 4.79 30.36
CA LEU A 14 29.03 3.69 30.15
C LEU A 14 28.81 3.63 28.64
N VAL A 15 29.40 2.60 28.05
CA VAL A 15 29.28 2.18 26.67
C VAL A 15 27.80 2.28 26.28
N VAL A 16 27.44 3.37 25.60
CA VAL A 16 26.24 3.40 24.79
C VAL A 16 26.60 2.53 23.60
N GLU A 17 26.47 1.22 23.75
CA GLU A 17 26.39 0.39 22.57
C GLU A 17 25.19 0.92 21.80
N PRO A 18 25.36 1.34 20.53
CA PRO A 18 24.19 1.53 19.71
C PRO A 18 23.48 0.18 19.75
N LEU A 19 22.26 0.16 20.30
CA LEU A 19 21.30 -0.87 19.98
C LEU A 19 21.09 -0.74 18.47
N SER A 20 21.98 -1.35 17.71
CA SER A 20 21.76 -1.75 16.34
C SER A 20 20.66 -2.79 16.45
N VAL A 21 19.42 -2.33 16.58
CA VAL A 21 18.30 -3.07 16.05
C VAL A 21 18.61 -3.11 14.56
N ALA A 22 19.39 -4.11 14.15
CA ALA A 22 19.29 -4.59 12.80
C ALA A 22 17.83 -4.96 12.69
N ALA A 23 17.04 -4.08 12.07
CA ALA A 23 15.75 -4.44 11.54
C ALA A 23 16.07 -5.63 10.64
N GLN A 24 15.89 -6.84 11.17
CA GLN A 24 16.00 -8.04 10.36
C GLN A 24 14.89 -7.87 9.35
N THR A 25 15.27 -7.48 8.13
CA THR A 25 14.42 -7.63 6.97
C THR A 25 14.18 -9.13 6.87
N ALA A 26 13.09 -9.59 7.46
CA ALA A 26 12.72 -10.99 7.45
C ALA A 26 12.23 -11.30 6.04
N ASN A 27 13.19 -11.54 5.14
CA ASN A 27 12.90 -11.97 3.79
C ASN A 27 12.03 -13.23 3.88
N ILE A 28 10.92 -13.20 3.15
CA ILE A 28 10.06 -14.35 2.97
C ILE A 28 10.76 -15.23 1.94
N SER A 29 11.32 -16.34 2.39
CA SER A 29 12.06 -17.27 1.54
C SER A 29 11.12 -18.05 0.64
N LEU A 30 11.66 -18.57 -0.46
CA LEU A 30 10.96 -19.56 -1.28
C LEU A 30 10.50 -20.76 -0.43
N GLY A 31 9.34 -21.33 -0.76
CA GLY A 31 8.65 -22.37 0.00
C GLY A 31 7.79 -21.84 1.16
N SER A 32 7.84 -20.53 1.47
CA SER A 32 7.00 -19.94 2.51
C SER A 32 5.54 -19.92 2.09
N SER A 33 4.64 -20.16 3.04
CA SER A 33 3.20 -20.10 2.78
C SER A 33 2.40 -19.62 3.99
N LEU A 34 1.21 -19.12 3.71
CA LEU A 34 0.18 -18.75 4.66
C LEU A 34 -1.11 -19.51 4.32
N THR A 35 -1.90 -19.85 5.33
CA THR A 35 -3.20 -20.52 5.16
C THR A 35 -4.32 -19.69 5.73
N ALA A 36 -5.37 -19.48 4.94
CA ALA A 36 -6.57 -18.75 5.33
C ALA A 36 -7.31 -19.50 6.45
N SER A 37 -7.28 -18.94 7.65
CA SER A 37 -7.89 -19.50 8.86
C SER A 37 -8.16 -18.39 9.88
N GLN A 38 -8.85 -18.69 10.99
CA GLN A 38 -9.17 -17.69 12.02
C GLN A 38 -7.92 -17.11 12.68
N ASP A 39 -6.90 -17.95 12.88
CA ASP A 39 -5.61 -17.60 13.49
C ASP A 39 -4.51 -17.52 12.43
N SER A 40 -4.84 -17.08 11.22
CA SER A 40 -3.86 -16.99 10.14
C SER A 40 -2.69 -16.11 10.56
N SER A 41 -1.47 -16.65 10.46
CA SER A 41 -0.26 -15.85 10.54
C SER A 41 -0.18 -14.86 9.38
N ALA A 42 0.72 -13.88 9.52
CA ALA A 42 0.96 -12.86 8.51
C ALA A 42 2.47 -12.64 8.36
N TRP A 43 2.87 -12.17 7.19
CA TRP A 43 4.22 -11.68 6.95
C TRP A 43 4.28 -10.22 7.36
N GLN A 44 5.01 -9.93 8.44
CA GLN A 44 5.11 -8.59 9.00
C GLN A 44 6.30 -7.83 8.43
N SER A 45 6.12 -6.52 8.32
CA SER A 45 7.24 -5.59 8.12
C SER A 45 8.20 -5.59 9.32
N PRO A 46 9.48 -5.22 9.15
CA PRO A 46 10.46 -5.25 10.25
C PRO A 46 10.05 -4.43 11.48
N SER A 47 9.39 -3.28 11.27
CA SER A 47 8.86 -2.48 12.38
C SER A 47 7.58 -3.07 12.98
N GLY A 48 6.94 -4.03 12.31
CA GLY A 48 5.61 -4.54 12.64
C GLY A 48 4.47 -3.54 12.35
N THR A 49 4.74 -2.44 11.65
CA THR A 49 3.73 -1.41 11.35
C THR A 49 2.72 -1.91 10.33
N PHE A 50 3.19 -2.64 9.33
CA PHE A 50 2.37 -3.29 8.33
C PHE A 50 2.50 -4.81 8.40
N ALA A 51 1.44 -5.49 7.99
CA ALA A 51 1.42 -6.93 7.80
C ALA A 51 0.69 -7.29 6.51
N PHE A 52 1.08 -8.42 5.91
CA PHE A 52 0.52 -8.98 4.70
C PHE A 52 0.09 -10.43 4.92
N GLY A 53 -1.12 -10.78 4.50
CA GLY A 53 -1.70 -12.09 4.74
C GLY A 53 -3.22 -12.10 4.62
N PHE A 54 -3.87 -13.03 5.32
CA PHE A 54 -5.32 -13.21 5.23
C PHE A 54 -6.09 -12.36 6.26
N ARG A 55 -7.15 -11.68 5.81
CA ARG A 55 -8.11 -10.96 6.65
C ARG A 55 -9.51 -11.47 6.36
N ARG A 56 -10.25 -11.86 7.40
CA ARG A 56 -11.66 -12.27 7.29
C ARG A 56 -12.53 -11.06 6.95
N ILE A 57 -13.40 -11.17 5.95
CA ILE A 57 -14.25 -10.05 5.48
C ILE A 57 -15.75 -10.33 5.53
N ALA A 58 -16.17 -11.52 5.92
CA ALA A 58 -17.57 -11.87 6.06
C ALA A 58 -17.76 -12.93 7.16
N ASP A 59 -19.01 -13.12 7.57
CA ASP A 59 -19.38 -14.15 8.54
C ASP A 59 -19.29 -15.58 7.98
N GLN A 60 -19.07 -15.73 6.67
CA GLN A 60 -19.04 -17.01 5.95
C GLN A 60 -17.64 -17.62 5.77
N ASP A 61 -16.68 -17.31 6.65
CA ASP A 61 -15.31 -17.84 6.57
C ASP A 61 -14.62 -17.56 5.20
N LEU A 62 -14.83 -16.34 4.70
CA LEU A 62 -14.19 -15.79 3.51
C LEU A 62 -13.08 -14.80 3.88
N PHE A 63 -11.99 -14.85 3.12
CA PHE A 63 -10.75 -14.15 3.41
C PHE A 63 -10.26 -13.32 2.21
N LEU A 64 -9.81 -12.11 2.49
CA LEU A 64 -8.97 -11.35 1.58
C LEU A 64 -7.51 -11.60 1.87
N LEU A 65 -6.73 -11.74 0.81
CA LEU A 65 -5.31 -11.47 0.84
C LEU A 65 -5.12 -9.95 0.81
N ALA A 66 -4.52 -9.40 1.87
CA ALA A 66 -4.49 -7.97 2.11
C ALA A 66 -3.19 -7.50 2.77
N ILE A 67 -2.96 -6.19 2.71
CA ILE A 67 -2.01 -5.45 3.55
C ILE A 67 -2.82 -4.61 4.53
N TRP A 68 -2.41 -4.54 5.80
CA TRP A 68 -3.05 -3.69 6.81
C TRP A 68 -2.04 -3.05 7.76
N TYR A 69 -2.46 -1.98 8.43
CA TYR A 69 -1.74 -1.44 9.59
C TYR A 69 -1.89 -2.36 10.79
N ASP A 70 -0.80 -2.98 11.22
CA ASP A 70 -0.85 -4.03 12.25
C ASP A 70 -0.72 -3.48 13.67
N LYS A 71 -0.33 -2.22 13.85
CA LYS A 71 -0.21 -1.62 15.20
C LYS A 71 -1.48 -0.98 15.73
N ILE A 72 -2.53 -0.86 14.92
CA ILE A 72 -3.79 -0.25 15.33
C ILE A 72 -4.87 -1.31 15.58
N PRO A 73 -5.79 -1.10 16.55
CA PRO A 73 -6.84 -2.06 16.86
C PRO A 73 -7.73 -2.42 15.66
N ASP A 74 -8.07 -1.43 14.83
CA ASP A 74 -8.98 -1.61 13.70
C ASP A 74 -8.36 -2.41 12.55
N LYS A 75 -7.03 -2.57 12.54
CA LYS A 75 -6.27 -3.29 11.50
C LYS A 75 -6.70 -2.88 10.09
N SER A 76 -6.72 -1.57 9.84
CA SER A 76 -7.24 -1.00 8.60
C SER A 76 -6.53 -1.56 7.36
N ILE A 77 -7.31 -2.10 6.43
CA ILE A 77 -6.82 -2.66 5.15
C ILE A 77 -6.48 -1.53 4.18
N VAL A 78 -5.28 -1.59 3.62
CA VAL A 78 -4.67 -0.54 2.77
C VAL A 78 -4.41 -1.02 1.33
N TRP A 79 -4.45 -2.34 1.11
CA TRP A 79 -4.33 -2.98 -0.19
C TRP A 79 -4.95 -4.38 -0.12
N TYR A 80 -5.46 -4.90 -1.22
CA TYR A 80 -6.04 -6.24 -1.31
C TYR A 80 -5.94 -6.83 -2.71
N ALA A 81 -5.81 -8.15 -2.80
CA ALA A 81 -5.56 -8.86 -4.05
C ALA A 81 -6.85 -9.37 -4.73
N ASN A 82 -7.74 -9.96 -3.95
CA ASN A 82 -8.82 -10.83 -4.41
C ASN A 82 -10.21 -10.32 -3.99
N GLY A 83 -10.44 -9.01 -4.13
CA GLY A 83 -11.69 -8.35 -3.72
C GLY A 83 -12.94 -8.92 -4.38
N ASP A 84 -12.86 -9.27 -5.67
CA ASP A 84 -13.96 -9.84 -6.45
C ASP A 84 -14.12 -11.37 -6.29
N ASN A 85 -13.06 -12.05 -5.81
CA ASN A 85 -13.04 -13.49 -5.59
C ASN A 85 -12.44 -13.84 -4.21
N PRO A 86 -13.14 -13.55 -3.10
CA PRO A 86 -12.66 -13.85 -1.76
C PRO A 86 -12.31 -15.33 -1.57
N ALA A 87 -11.23 -15.58 -0.84
CA ALA A 87 -10.69 -16.90 -0.65
C ALA A 87 -11.44 -17.66 0.46
N PRO A 88 -11.92 -18.89 0.23
CA PRO A 88 -12.51 -19.70 1.29
C PRO A 88 -11.46 -20.14 2.32
N LYS A 89 -11.90 -20.49 3.53
CA LYS A 89 -11.05 -21.13 4.55
C LYS A 89 -10.26 -22.32 3.99
N GLY A 90 -8.99 -22.42 4.37
CA GLY A 90 -8.06 -23.43 3.88
C GLY A 90 -7.38 -23.07 2.55
N SER A 91 -7.67 -21.90 1.97
CA SER A 91 -6.90 -21.36 0.84
C SER A 91 -5.45 -21.08 1.27
N LYS A 92 -4.52 -21.24 0.34
CA LYS A 92 -3.08 -21.14 0.60
C LYS A 92 -2.46 -20.07 -0.28
N LEU A 93 -1.77 -19.12 0.34
CA LEU A 93 -0.82 -18.24 -0.33
C LEU A 93 0.55 -18.89 -0.23
N GLU A 94 1.27 -19.02 -1.34
CA GLU A 94 2.59 -19.65 -1.35
C GLU A 94 3.52 -18.89 -2.27
N LEU A 95 4.71 -18.56 -1.75
CA LEU A 95 5.87 -18.22 -2.57
C LEU A 95 6.60 -19.52 -2.86
N THR A 96 6.39 -20.09 -4.04
CA THR A 96 6.85 -21.44 -4.39
C THR A 96 8.37 -21.50 -4.55
N THR A 97 8.94 -22.72 -4.57
CA THR A 97 10.39 -22.94 -4.76
C THR A 97 10.91 -22.57 -6.15
N ASP A 98 10.02 -22.49 -7.13
CA ASP A 98 10.26 -21.98 -8.48
C ASP A 98 10.18 -20.45 -8.57
N GLY A 99 9.74 -19.75 -7.51
CA GLY A 99 9.71 -18.28 -7.45
C GLY A 99 8.41 -17.68 -7.97
N GLN A 100 7.28 -18.35 -7.75
CA GLN A 100 5.96 -17.83 -8.07
C GLN A 100 5.18 -17.55 -6.77
N LEU A 101 4.58 -16.37 -6.65
CA LEU A 101 3.63 -16.10 -5.59
C LEU A 101 2.23 -16.44 -6.09
N THR A 102 1.56 -17.41 -5.49
CA THR A 102 0.21 -17.83 -5.91
C THR A 102 -0.72 -17.97 -4.74
N LEU A 103 -1.96 -17.51 -4.93
CA LEU A 103 -3.07 -17.76 -4.02
C LEU A 103 -3.97 -18.83 -4.64
N THR A 104 -4.10 -19.95 -3.95
CA THR A 104 -4.92 -21.09 -4.38
C THR A 104 -5.99 -21.42 -3.35
N GLY A 105 -7.12 -21.92 -3.83
CA GLY A 105 -8.18 -22.43 -2.96
C GLY A 105 -7.88 -23.85 -2.43
N PRO A 106 -8.75 -24.39 -1.56
CA PRO A 106 -8.56 -25.70 -0.92
C PRO A 106 -8.48 -26.89 -1.89
N ARG A 107 -8.94 -26.73 -3.13
CA ARG A 107 -8.88 -27.74 -4.20
C ARG A 107 -7.82 -27.38 -5.25
N SER A 108 -6.84 -26.56 -4.87
CA SER A 108 -5.73 -26.10 -5.71
C SER A 108 -6.14 -25.26 -6.92
N GLN A 109 -7.36 -24.73 -6.95
CA GLN A 109 -7.77 -23.78 -7.99
C GLN A 109 -7.08 -22.43 -7.77
N GLU A 110 -6.55 -21.81 -8.82
CA GLU A 110 -5.96 -20.46 -8.75
C GLU A 110 -7.07 -19.43 -8.45
N ILE A 111 -6.85 -18.62 -7.41
CA ILE A 111 -7.73 -17.50 -7.04
C ILE A 111 -7.10 -16.19 -7.49
N TRP A 112 -5.78 -16.05 -7.28
CA TRP A 112 -5.03 -14.85 -7.64
C TRP A 112 -3.54 -15.15 -7.78
N LYS A 113 -2.86 -14.37 -8.61
CA LYS A 113 -1.40 -14.24 -8.69
C LYS A 113 -1.05 -12.81 -9.13
N PRO A 114 0.15 -12.29 -8.81
CA PRO A 114 0.59 -11.01 -9.33
C PRO A 114 0.67 -11.07 -10.85
N GLU A 115 0.30 -9.97 -11.51
CA GLU A 115 0.41 -9.86 -12.96
C GLU A 115 1.87 -10.00 -13.40
N SER A 116 2.02 -10.64 -14.57
CA SER A 116 3.22 -11.32 -15.06
C SER A 116 4.56 -10.67 -14.65
N VAL A 117 5.34 -11.41 -13.86
CA VAL A 117 6.75 -11.11 -13.60
C VAL A 117 7.55 -11.49 -14.84
N LEU A 118 7.47 -10.66 -15.88
CA LEU A 118 7.79 -11.01 -17.27
C LEU A 118 9.24 -11.43 -17.54
N SER A 119 10.18 -11.32 -16.60
CA SER A 119 11.60 -11.54 -16.91
C SER A 119 12.50 -11.99 -15.74
N GLY A 120 11.96 -12.22 -14.53
CA GLY A 120 12.80 -12.50 -13.35
C GLY A 120 12.27 -13.65 -12.50
N ARG A 121 13.16 -14.56 -12.10
CA ARG A 121 12.84 -15.57 -11.08
C ARG A 121 12.87 -14.87 -9.71
N VAL A 122 11.71 -14.78 -9.05
CA VAL A 122 11.63 -14.26 -7.68
C VAL A 122 12.51 -15.12 -6.78
N ALA A 123 13.33 -14.48 -5.97
CA ALA A 123 14.21 -15.11 -5.01
C ALA A 123 13.66 -15.02 -3.57
N TYR A 124 12.95 -13.93 -3.27
CA TYR A 124 12.31 -13.71 -1.98
C TYR A 124 11.22 -12.64 -2.11
N ALA A 125 10.38 -12.55 -1.09
CA ALA A 125 9.44 -11.44 -0.91
C ALA A 125 9.77 -10.66 0.37
N VAL A 126 9.33 -9.41 0.45
CA VAL A 126 9.49 -8.58 1.66
C VAL A 126 8.25 -7.72 1.86
N MET A 127 7.81 -7.62 3.11
CA MET A 127 6.88 -6.58 3.54
C MET A 127 7.71 -5.38 4.04
N LEU A 128 7.73 -4.27 3.30
CA LEU A 128 8.51 -3.10 3.70
C LEU A 128 7.78 -2.26 4.75
N ASP A 129 8.54 -1.50 5.55
CA ASP A 129 8.00 -0.55 6.54
C ASP A 129 7.26 0.63 5.90
N THR A 130 7.41 0.84 4.59
CA THR A 130 6.59 1.78 3.81
C THR A 130 5.17 1.27 3.56
N GLY A 131 4.91 -0.02 3.80
CA GLY A 131 3.67 -0.69 3.43
C GLY A 131 3.67 -1.26 2.02
N ASN A 132 4.80 -1.20 1.31
CA ASN A 132 4.96 -1.83 0.00
C ASN A 132 5.39 -3.30 0.18
N PHE A 133 4.52 -4.23 -0.22
CA PHE A 133 4.89 -5.63 -0.38
C PHE A 133 5.57 -5.83 -1.75
N VAL A 134 6.77 -6.40 -1.75
CA VAL A 134 7.62 -6.54 -2.95
C VAL A 134 8.05 -7.98 -3.18
N LEU A 135 8.13 -8.35 -4.45
CA LEU A 135 8.81 -9.57 -4.93
C LEU A 135 10.12 -9.15 -5.57
N ALA A 136 11.23 -9.76 -5.16
CA ALA A 136 12.56 -9.36 -5.60
C ALA A 136 13.40 -10.53 -6.12
N ASN A 137 14.33 -10.24 -7.03
CA ASN A 137 15.33 -11.21 -7.50
C ASN A 137 16.58 -11.22 -6.59
N ASN A 138 17.58 -12.04 -6.93
CA ASN A 138 18.84 -12.12 -6.19
C ASN A 138 19.70 -10.84 -6.23
N ASN A 139 19.46 -9.95 -7.20
CA ASN A 139 20.12 -8.65 -7.31
C ASN A 139 19.40 -7.56 -6.50
N ALA A 140 18.33 -7.93 -5.77
CA ALA A 140 17.42 -7.02 -5.08
C ALA A 140 16.61 -6.08 -6.01
N ASP A 141 16.50 -6.40 -7.30
CA ASP A 141 15.59 -5.69 -8.19
C ASP A 141 14.14 -6.07 -7.86
N TYR A 142 13.27 -5.06 -7.78
CA TYR A 142 11.84 -5.27 -7.58
C TYR A 142 11.19 -5.72 -8.88
N LEU A 143 10.71 -6.96 -8.86
CA LEU A 143 10.04 -7.62 -9.96
C LEU A 143 8.53 -7.38 -9.96
N TRP A 144 7.95 -7.20 -8.78
CA TRP A 144 6.55 -6.81 -8.59
C TRP A 144 6.41 -6.03 -7.29
N GLN A 145 5.49 -5.07 -7.26
CA GLN A 145 5.25 -4.20 -6.11
C GLN A 145 3.76 -3.94 -5.94
N SER A 146 3.25 -4.10 -4.72
CA SER A 146 1.86 -3.76 -4.37
C SER A 146 1.53 -2.29 -4.65
N PHE A 147 2.52 -1.40 -4.53
CA PHE A 147 2.34 0.03 -4.82
C PHE A 147 2.03 0.34 -6.29
N LYS A 148 2.35 -0.59 -7.20
CA LYS A 148 2.06 -0.49 -8.63
C LYS A 148 0.77 -1.23 -9.03
N ASP A 149 0.21 -2.05 -8.14
CA ASP A 149 -1.13 -2.64 -8.31
C ASP A 149 -2.15 -1.83 -7.49
N LEU A 150 -2.56 -0.69 -8.05
CA LEU A 150 -3.37 0.32 -7.39
C LEU A 150 -4.79 -0.16 -7.11
N LYS A 151 -5.27 0.06 -5.88
CA LYS A 151 -6.64 -0.26 -5.45
C LYS A 151 -7.42 1.00 -5.08
N ASP A 152 -7.82 1.12 -3.82
CA ASP A 152 -8.70 2.18 -3.32
C ASP A 152 -8.01 3.16 -2.36
N THR A 153 -6.73 2.93 -2.07
CA THR A 153 -5.98 3.59 -1.01
C THR A 153 -4.58 3.95 -1.50
N VAL A 154 -4.08 5.13 -1.10
CA VAL A 154 -2.69 5.56 -1.32
C VAL A 154 -1.98 5.66 0.02
N LEU A 155 -0.81 5.02 0.12
CA LEU A 155 0.06 5.10 1.29
C LEU A 155 1.11 6.21 1.18
N PRO A 156 1.65 6.71 2.31
CA PRO A 156 2.79 7.62 2.24
C PRO A 156 3.92 7.00 1.42
N THR A 157 4.66 7.82 0.66
CA THR A 157 5.71 7.40 -0.29
C THR A 157 5.21 6.71 -1.56
N GLN A 158 3.93 6.33 -1.61
CA GLN A 158 3.31 5.86 -2.84
C GLN A 158 3.01 7.05 -3.77
N VAL A 159 3.07 6.74 -5.05
CA VAL A 159 3.04 7.68 -6.15
C VAL A 159 2.02 7.20 -7.16
N LEU A 160 1.18 8.11 -7.65
CA LEU A 160 0.33 7.91 -8.82
C LEU A 160 0.93 8.66 -10.01
N GLU A 161 1.20 7.95 -11.09
CA GLU A 161 1.68 8.52 -12.36
C GLU A 161 0.52 8.93 -13.26
N ILE A 162 0.84 9.66 -14.33
CA ILE A 162 -0.14 10.01 -15.37
C ILE A 162 -0.79 8.74 -15.93
N GLY A 163 -2.12 8.77 -16.03
CA GLY A 163 -2.93 7.69 -16.60
C GLY A 163 -3.34 6.65 -15.57
N GLU A 164 -2.61 6.51 -14.47
CA GLU A 164 -2.95 5.60 -13.38
C GLU A 164 -4.22 6.05 -12.65
N LYS A 165 -5.03 5.07 -12.21
CA LYS A 165 -6.35 5.28 -11.63
C LYS A 165 -6.52 4.49 -10.35
N LEU A 166 -7.18 5.09 -9.36
CA LEU A 166 -7.61 4.43 -8.13
C LEU A 166 -9.13 4.30 -8.19
N ASN A 167 -9.63 3.13 -7.80
CA ASN A 167 -11.06 2.88 -7.77
C ASN A 167 -11.51 2.73 -6.32
N SER A 168 -12.61 3.39 -5.95
CA SER A 168 -13.24 3.15 -4.66
C SER A 168 -13.65 1.69 -4.52
N ARG A 169 -13.75 1.19 -3.30
CA ARG A 169 -14.50 -0.04 -3.01
C ARG A 169 -16.01 0.18 -3.13
N GLN A 170 -16.78 -0.87 -3.42
CA GLN A 170 -18.24 -0.77 -3.59
C GLN A 170 -18.95 -0.32 -2.32
N THR A 171 -18.56 -0.87 -1.16
CA THR A 171 -19.03 -0.47 0.17
C THR A 171 -17.90 -0.67 1.19
N ALA A 172 -18.06 -0.20 2.44
CA ALA A 172 -17.05 -0.39 3.49
C ALA A 172 -16.61 -1.86 3.66
N ASN A 173 -17.54 -2.81 3.46
CA ASN A 173 -17.33 -4.24 3.64
C ASN A 173 -17.25 -5.04 2.31
N SER A 174 -17.41 -4.37 1.16
CA SER A 174 -17.33 -4.99 -0.15
C SER A 174 -16.16 -4.43 -0.92
N TYR A 175 -15.13 -5.26 -1.09
CA TYR A 175 -13.84 -4.90 -1.69
C TYR A 175 -13.83 -5.03 -3.22
N SER A 176 -14.99 -5.30 -3.82
CA SER A 176 -15.23 -5.18 -5.25
C SER A 176 -15.07 -3.74 -5.73
N GLN A 177 -14.82 -3.56 -7.03
CA GLN A 177 -14.71 -2.25 -7.64
C GLN A 177 -16.01 -1.45 -7.48
N GLY A 178 -15.89 -0.28 -6.87
CA GLY A 178 -16.93 0.72 -6.74
C GLY A 178 -16.98 1.67 -7.92
N ARG A 179 -17.90 2.65 -7.82
CA ARG A 179 -18.25 3.54 -8.94
C ARG A 179 -17.52 4.87 -8.93
N PHE A 180 -16.53 5.07 -8.08
CA PHE A 180 -15.78 6.31 -8.03
C PHE A 180 -14.32 6.07 -8.38
N GLN A 181 -13.77 6.98 -9.19
CA GLN A 181 -12.41 6.88 -9.68
C GLN A 181 -11.66 8.19 -9.47
N LEU A 182 -10.47 8.11 -8.90
CA LEU A 182 -9.49 9.18 -8.88
C LEU A 182 -8.44 8.88 -9.94
N GLN A 183 -8.19 9.82 -10.85
CA GLN A 183 -7.22 9.64 -11.92
C GLN A 183 -6.40 10.90 -12.14
N LEU A 184 -5.08 10.75 -12.29
CA LEU A 184 -4.25 11.81 -12.85
C LEU A 184 -4.30 11.72 -14.38
N LYS A 185 -5.00 12.65 -15.03
CA LYS A 185 -5.16 12.68 -16.48
C LYS A 185 -3.86 13.11 -17.17
N SER A 186 -3.74 12.81 -18.46
CA SER A 186 -2.57 13.16 -19.28
C SER A 186 -2.33 14.66 -19.41
N ASP A 187 -3.39 15.47 -19.31
CA ASP A 187 -3.34 16.92 -19.29
C ASP A 187 -2.79 17.49 -17.96
N GLY A 188 -2.51 16.65 -16.97
CA GLY A 188 -1.97 17.03 -15.68
C GLY A 188 -3.00 17.37 -14.60
N ARG A 189 -4.30 17.22 -14.88
CA ARG A 189 -5.35 17.36 -13.85
C ARG A 189 -5.55 16.07 -13.08
N LEU A 190 -5.61 16.17 -11.76
CA LEU A 190 -6.17 15.13 -10.91
C LEU A 190 -7.69 15.31 -10.89
N VAL A 191 -8.43 14.25 -11.23
CA VAL A 191 -9.87 14.29 -11.37
C VAL A 191 -10.51 13.18 -10.55
N LEU A 192 -11.55 13.51 -9.79
CA LEU A 192 -12.42 12.57 -9.08
C LEU A 192 -13.80 12.57 -9.75
N TYR A 193 -14.25 11.42 -10.24
CA TYR A 193 -15.52 11.32 -10.96
C TYR A 193 -16.21 9.96 -10.74
N PRO A 194 -17.54 9.90 -10.92
CA PRO A 194 -18.24 8.63 -10.95
C PRO A 194 -18.12 7.95 -12.31
N ILE A 195 -18.15 6.62 -12.32
CA ILE A 195 -18.19 5.78 -13.51
C ILE A 195 -19.41 4.85 -13.51
N ALA A 196 -19.93 4.53 -14.69
CA ALA A 196 -20.87 3.42 -14.86
C ALA A 196 -20.13 2.09 -14.85
N LEU A 197 -20.68 1.06 -14.22
CA LEU A 197 -20.19 -0.31 -14.30
C LEU A 197 -21.21 -1.17 -15.06
N PRO A 198 -20.78 -2.08 -15.96
CA PRO A 198 -19.39 -2.44 -16.27
C PRO A 198 -18.75 -1.61 -17.41
N THR A 199 -19.44 -0.61 -17.97
CA THR A 199 -18.97 0.11 -19.18
C THR A 199 -17.80 1.07 -18.95
N GLU A 200 -17.48 1.38 -17.69
CA GLU A 200 -16.52 2.40 -17.26
C GLU A 200 -16.77 3.81 -17.83
N PHE A 201 -18.01 4.09 -18.28
CA PHE A 201 -18.36 5.42 -18.78
C PHE A 201 -18.22 6.46 -17.66
N ALA A 202 -17.39 7.48 -17.88
CA ALA A 202 -17.15 8.55 -16.93
C ALA A 202 -18.23 9.63 -16.99
N TYR A 203 -18.76 9.99 -15.82
CA TYR A 203 -19.71 11.09 -15.66
C TYR A 203 -19.01 12.40 -15.27
N GLN A 204 -19.80 13.47 -15.09
CA GLN A 204 -19.30 14.76 -14.65
C GLN A 204 -18.49 14.63 -13.34
N PRO A 205 -17.29 15.24 -13.26
CA PRO A 205 -16.43 15.10 -12.10
C PRO A 205 -16.99 15.84 -10.89
N TYR A 206 -16.74 15.27 -9.71
CA TYR A 206 -16.95 15.93 -8.42
C TYR A 206 -15.82 16.92 -8.11
N TYR A 207 -14.61 16.59 -8.53
CA TYR A 207 -13.43 17.41 -8.31
C TYR A 207 -12.49 17.35 -9.50
N GLN A 208 -11.85 18.48 -9.78
CA GLN A 208 -10.76 18.60 -10.73
C GLN A 208 -9.75 19.61 -10.18
N SER A 209 -8.46 19.27 -10.19
CA SER A 209 -7.39 20.18 -9.77
C SER A 209 -7.07 21.21 -10.85
N ASN A 210 -6.59 22.39 -10.42
CA ASN A 210 -6.09 23.43 -11.33
C ASN A 210 -4.60 23.25 -11.63
N THR A 211 -4.24 22.06 -12.10
CA THR A 211 -2.84 21.63 -12.30
C THR A 211 -2.55 21.31 -13.76
N SER A 212 -3.33 21.87 -14.68
CA SER A 212 -3.08 21.78 -16.11
C SER A 212 -2.82 23.16 -16.67
N ASP A 213 -1.86 23.23 -17.57
CA ASP A 213 -1.46 24.43 -18.30
C ASP A 213 -1.22 23.99 -19.75
N ALA A 214 -2.13 24.41 -20.64
CA ALA A 214 -2.07 24.10 -22.06
C ALA A 214 -1.11 25.02 -22.85
N VAL A 215 -0.66 26.11 -22.23
CA VAL A 215 0.29 27.06 -22.84
C VAL A 215 1.72 26.59 -22.55
N ASP A 216 1.96 26.10 -21.34
CA ASP A 216 3.25 25.55 -20.92
C ASP A 216 3.06 24.24 -20.15
N GLU A 217 3.27 23.12 -20.84
CA GLU A 217 3.13 21.78 -20.25
C GLU A 217 4.07 21.55 -19.07
N MET A 218 5.18 22.31 -18.95
CA MET A 218 6.06 22.21 -17.77
C MET A 218 5.34 22.62 -16.48
N ASN A 219 4.32 23.46 -16.59
CA ASN A 219 3.46 23.80 -15.47
C ASN A 219 2.34 22.79 -15.26
N SER A 220 2.20 21.73 -16.06
CA SER A 220 1.18 20.71 -15.83
C SER A 220 1.65 19.64 -14.83
N GLY A 221 0.71 19.11 -14.05
CA GLY A 221 0.91 17.99 -13.14
C GLY A 221 1.44 16.76 -13.86
N TYR A 222 2.34 16.01 -13.22
CA TYR A 222 2.84 14.72 -13.72
C TYR A 222 2.74 13.59 -12.71
N GLN A 223 2.54 13.91 -11.44
CA GLN A 223 2.54 12.93 -10.39
C GLN A 223 1.66 13.35 -9.22
N LEU A 224 0.87 12.42 -8.68
CA LEU A 224 0.26 12.54 -7.36
C LEU A 224 1.23 11.95 -6.33
N SER A 225 1.54 12.69 -5.28
CA SER A 225 2.38 12.23 -4.18
C SER A 225 1.61 12.38 -2.87
N PHE A 226 1.54 11.29 -2.11
CA PHE A 226 1.15 11.33 -0.71
C PHE A 226 2.41 11.26 0.16
N ASN A 227 2.71 12.34 0.87
CA ASN A 227 3.93 12.42 1.66
C ASN A 227 3.71 12.00 3.12
N GLU A 228 4.80 11.69 3.82
CA GLU A 228 4.78 11.25 5.23
C GLU A 228 4.23 12.31 6.19
N SER A 229 4.21 13.57 5.78
CA SER A 229 3.58 14.67 6.54
C SER A 229 2.06 14.70 6.39
N GLY A 230 1.46 13.77 5.65
CA GLY A 230 0.01 13.64 5.47
C GLY A 230 -0.58 14.57 4.41
N TYR A 231 0.24 15.12 3.51
CA TYR A 231 -0.24 15.96 2.41
C TYR A 231 -0.35 15.16 1.12
N LEU A 232 -1.52 15.29 0.49
CA LEU A 232 -1.74 14.88 -0.89
C LEU A 232 -1.40 16.05 -1.82
N ASN A 233 -0.45 15.83 -2.73
CA ASN A 233 0.07 16.86 -3.60
C ASN A 233 0.09 16.42 -5.05
N VAL A 234 -0.09 17.37 -5.97
CA VAL A 234 0.29 17.19 -7.38
C VAL A 234 1.65 17.83 -7.57
N VAL A 235 2.60 17.06 -8.09
CA VAL A 235 3.90 17.58 -8.52
C VAL A 235 3.79 17.94 -10.00
N ARG A 236 4.16 19.17 -10.35
CA ARG A 236 4.24 19.69 -11.72
C ARG A 236 5.57 19.33 -12.37
N ARG A 237 5.61 19.26 -13.71
CA ARG A 237 6.82 18.85 -14.46
C ARG A 237 8.03 19.75 -14.22
N ASN A 238 7.79 21.02 -13.89
CA ASN A 238 8.80 21.99 -13.47
C ASN A 238 9.31 21.80 -12.02
N GLY A 239 8.81 20.79 -11.29
CA GLY A 239 9.18 20.48 -9.90
C GLY A 239 8.36 21.22 -8.84
N ASN A 240 7.46 22.13 -9.23
CA ASN A 240 6.56 22.80 -8.28
C ASN A 240 5.53 21.83 -7.70
N ILE A 241 5.07 22.11 -6.48
CA ILE A 241 4.16 21.24 -5.72
C ILE A 241 2.87 22.00 -5.41
N ASP A 242 1.74 21.50 -5.89
CA ASP A 242 0.41 21.95 -5.52
C ASP A 242 -0.15 21.07 -4.40
N LYS A 243 -0.38 21.68 -3.24
CA LYS A 243 -1.05 21.00 -2.12
C LYS A 243 -2.56 20.97 -2.40
N LEU A 244 -3.13 19.78 -2.52
CA LEU A 244 -4.54 19.63 -2.86
C LEU A 244 -5.45 19.66 -1.63
N ILE A 245 -4.99 19.09 -0.52
CA ILE A 245 -5.76 19.00 0.72
C ILE A 245 -4.93 19.59 1.86
N ASN A 246 -5.51 20.54 2.60
CA ASN A 246 -4.90 21.07 3.83
C ASN A 246 -4.84 19.95 4.88
N LYS A 247 -3.76 19.94 5.68
CA LYS A 247 -3.46 18.96 6.74
C LYS A 247 -4.74 18.31 7.27
N MET A 248 -5.06 17.13 6.75
CA MET A 248 -6.23 16.41 7.26
C MET A 248 -5.94 16.16 8.74
N SER A 249 -6.78 16.72 9.62
CA SER A 249 -6.75 16.40 11.05
C SER A 249 -7.22 14.95 11.20
N MET A 250 -6.35 14.03 10.82
CA MET A 250 -6.64 12.61 10.77
C MET A 250 -6.49 12.07 12.18
N SER A 251 -7.62 11.79 12.80
CA SER A 251 -7.70 10.94 13.98
C SER A 251 -7.05 9.60 13.65
N CYS A 252 -5.81 9.42 14.13
CA CYS A 252 -5.09 8.16 14.32
C CYS A 252 -4.71 7.26 13.12
N THR A 253 -5.02 7.60 11.87
CA THR A 253 -4.68 6.69 10.74
C THR A 253 -4.18 7.45 9.52
N PHE A 254 -2.94 7.17 9.09
CA PHE A 254 -2.28 7.75 7.91
C PHE A 254 -2.80 7.12 6.61
N LEU A 255 -4.08 7.29 6.30
CA LEU A 255 -4.69 6.71 5.10
C LEU A 255 -5.45 7.74 4.29
N ILE A 256 -5.30 7.65 2.97
CA ILE A 256 -6.24 8.22 2.02
C ILE A 256 -6.93 7.05 1.36
N SER A 257 -7.99 6.53 1.99
CA SER A 257 -8.97 5.75 1.23
C SER A 257 -9.83 6.70 0.42
N LEU A 258 -10.15 6.36 -0.82
CA LEU A 258 -11.13 7.08 -1.62
C LEU A 258 -12.45 7.29 -0.86
N SER A 259 -12.84 6.32 -0.02
CA SER A 259 -14.01 6.47 0.87
C SER A 259 -13.92 7.66 1.83
N GLN A 260 -12.73 7.99 2.33
CA GLN A 260 -12.49 9.13 3.23
C GLN A 260 -12.40 10.47 2.48
N LEU A 261 -11.94 10.46 1.22
CA LEU A 261 -11.99 11.66 0.35
C LEU A 261 -13.43 12.12 0.09
N PHE A 262 -14.41 11.21 0.16
CA PHE A 262 -15.83 11.54 -0.03
C PHE A 262 -16.50 12.23 1.16
N ASP A 263 -16.09 11.93 2.39
CA ASP A 263 -16.65 12.62 3.57
C ASP A 263 -16.26 14.11 3.58
N TYR A 264 -15.12 14.45 2.97
CA TYR A 264 -14.69 15.84 2.78
C TYR A 264 -15.37 16.55 1.60
N ALA A 265 -15.79 15.81 0.57
CA ALA A 265 -16.45 16.36 -0.62
C ALA A 265 -17.99 16.52 -0.48
N ARG A 266 -18.54 16.20 0.70
CA ARG A 266 -19.96 16.42 1.06
C ARG A 266 -20.23 17.74 1.81
N LEU A 267 -19.32 18.72 1.71
CA LEU A 267 -19.53 20.10 2.16
C LEU A 267 -19.63 21.06 0.97
#